data_AF-U3TQW3-F1
#
_entry.id   AF-U3TQW3-F1
#
_cell.length_a   1.000
_cell.length_b   1.000
_cell.length_c   1.000
_cell.angle_alpha   90.00
_cell.angle_beta   90.00
_cell.angle_gamma   90.00
#
_symmetry.space_group_name_H-M   'P 1'
#
loop_
_entity.id
_entity.type
_entity.pdbx_description
1 polymer ?
#
loop_
_entity_poly.entity_id
_entity_poly.type
_entity_poly.pdbx_seq_one_letter_code
_entity_poly.pdbx_strand_id
1 'polypeptide(L)'
;MPRAERELAATVVSKVNGGIYCASVHARKASQLSKDETAVQKLLNVAAGAELAHGQSARWAAIIDFVATLSLTPVASSQTQLQALREHGLDTLQLLDLIQSAAFFAWANRLMLTLGEPFLPEQPQG
;
A
#
# COMPACT_ATOMS: atom_id res chain seq x y z
N MET A 1 12.87 6.78 3.83
CA MET A 1 12.45 5.40 3.45
C MET A 1 12.74 5.09 1.98
N PRO A 2 13.17 3.86 1.60
CA PRO A 2 13.31 3.42 0.21
C PRO A 2 12.07 3.72 -0.65
N ARG A 3 12.28 4.00 -1.94
CA ARG A 3 11.17 4.31 -2.87
C ARG A 3 10.21 3.12 -3.04
N ALA A 4 10.74 1.91 -3.13
CA ALA A 4 9.93 0.69 -3.26
C ALA A 4 8.94 0.54 -2.09
N GLU A 5 9.37 0.82 -0.86
CA GLU A 5 8.52 0.67 0.32
C GLU A 5 7.45 1.77 0.44
N ARG A 6 7.71 2.98 -0.10
CA ARG A 6 6.68 4.02 -0.23
C ARG A 6 5.59 3.62 -1.23
N GLU A 7 5.99 3.02 -2.35
CA GLU A 7 5.04 2.48 -3.34
C GLU A 7 4.30 1.24 -2.81
N LEU A 8 4.96 0.41 -1.99
CA LEU A 8 4.31 -0.68 -1.24
C LEU A 8 3.23 -0.13 -0.30
N ALA A 9 3.55 0.90 0.49
CA ALA A 9 2.56 1.54 1.37
C ALA A 9 1.37 2.06 0.58
N ALA A 10 1.61 2.78 -0.53
CA ALA A 10 0.56 3.25 -1.44
C ALA A 10 -0.34 2.12 -1.98
N THR A 11 0.29 0.99 -2.32
CA THR A 11 -0.41 -0.22 -2.79
C THR A 11 -1.30 -0.80 -1.70
N VAL A 12 -0.78 -0.95 -0.48
CA VAL A 12 -1.52 -1.48 0.67
C VAL A 12 -2.71 -0.59 1.01
N VAL A 13 -2.50 0.72 1.14
CA VAL A 13 -3.58 1.69 1.41
C VAL A 13 -4.68 1.58 0.36
N SER A 14 -4.29 1.55 -0.92
CA SER A 14 -5.24 1.49 -2.03
C SER A 14 -6.00 0.17 -2.07
N LYS A 15 -5.36 -0.95 -1.76
CA LYS A 15 -6.02 -2.25 -1.66
C LYS A 15 -7.01 -2.29 -0.49
N VAL A 16 -6.66 -1.73 0.67
CA VAL A 16 -7.56 -1.64 1.84
C VAL A 16 -8.75 -0.72 1.58
N ASN A 17 -8.52 0.42 0.91
CA ASN A 17 -9.57 1.39 0.62
C ASN A 17 -10.42 1.08 -0.63
N GLY A 18 -10.09 0.02 -1.39
CA GLY A 18 -10.80 -0.34 -2.62
C GLY A 18 -10.43 0.48 -3.86
N GLY A 19 -9.35 1.27 -3.81
CA GLY A 19 -8.84 2.06 -4.94
C GLY A 19 -8.09 1.21 -5.97
N ILE A 20 -8.80 0.43 -6.79
CA ILE A 20 -8.23 -0.55 -7.74
C ILE A 20 -7.20 0.08 -8.68
N TYR A 21 -7.50 1.24 -9.26
CA TYR A 21 -6.59 1.95 -10.16
C TYR A 21 -5.27 2.32 -9.46
N CYS A 22 -5.36 2.95 -8.28
CA CYS A 22 -4.20 3.32 -7.49
C CYS A 22 -3.40 2.08 -7.07
N ALA A 23 -4.07 1.03 -6.59
CA ALA A 23 -3.44 -0.23 -6.20
C ALA A 23 -2.61 -0.81 -7.35
N SER A 24 -3.16 -0.83 -8.58
CA SER A 24 -2.46 -1.32 -9.77
C SER A 24 -1.23 -0.47 -10.14
N VAL A 25 -1.39 0.86 -10.22
CA VAL A 25 -0.29 1.77 -10.60
C VAL A 25 0.87 1.72 -9.59
N HIS A 26 0.55 1.72 -8.30
CA HIS A 26 1.55 1.69 -7.24
C HIS A 26 2.18 0.31 -7.09
N ALA A 27 1.42 -0.78 -7.27
CA ALA A 27 1.98 -2.12 -7.28
C ALA A 27 3.03 -2.29 -8.38
N ARG A 28 2.72 -1.83 -9.60
CA ARG A 28 3.68 -1.87 -10.71
C ARG A 28 4.99 -1.15 -10.37
N LYS A 29 4.91 0.03 -9.74
CA LYS A 29 6.10 0.78 -9.32
C LYS A 29 6.84 0.08 -8.17
N ALA A 30 6.11 -0.49 -7.21
CA ALA A 30 6.71 -1.26 -6.12
C ALA A 30 7.52 -2.44 -6.67
N SER A 31 6.95 -3.23 -7.59
CA SER A 31 7.63 -4.36 -8.26
C SER A 31 8.88 -3.91 -9.00
N GLN A 32 8.81 -2.83 -9.78
CA GLN A 32 9.95 -2.31 -10.55
C GLN A 32 11.10 -1.85 -9.65
N LEU A 33 10.78 -1.16 -8.55
CA LEU A 33 11.79 -0.58 -7.66
C LEU A 33 12.37 -1.60 -6.68
N SER A 34 11.59 -2.59 -6.24
CA SER A 34 12.07 -3.69 -5.39
C SER A 34 12.79 -4.77 -6.19
N LYS A 35 12.49 -4.87 -7.50
CA LYS A 35 12.85 -6.02 -8.36
C LYS A 35 12.26 -7.34 -7.86
N ASP A 36 11.13 -7.26 -7.14
CA ASP A 36 10.42 -8.41 -6.59
C ASP A 36 8.94 -8.36 -6.98
N GLU A 37 8.66 -8.73 -8.22
CA GLU A 37 7.30 -8.84 -8.76
C GLU A 37 6.49 -9.93 -8.05
N THR A 38 7.15 -11.01 -7.61
CA THR A 38 6.48 -12.15 -6.98
C THR A 38 5.87 -11.75 -5.64
N ALA A 39 6.61 -11.01 -4.80
CA ALA A 39 6.11 -10.52 -3.51
C ALA A 39 4.92 -9.57 -3.69
N VAL A 40 5.00 -8.63 -4.65
CA VAL A 40 3.91 -7.68 -4.90
C VAL A 40 2.68 -8.38 -5.48
N GLN A 41 2.86 -9.35 -6.40
CA GLN A 41 1.74 -10.10 -6.94
C GLN A 41 1.05 -10.95 -5.87
N LYS A 42 1.82 -11.56 -4.95
CA LYS A 42 1.24 -12.25 -3.78
C LYS A 42 0.36 -11.32 -2.95
N LEU A 43 0.86 -10.11 -2.63
CA LEU A 43 0.08 -9.09 -1.90
C LEU A 43 -1.23 -8.75 -2.63
N LEU A 44 -1.18 -8.54 -3.95
CA LEU A 44 -2.38 -8.24 -4.73
C LEU A 44 -3.38 -9.40 -4.74
N ASN A 45 -2.89 -10.64 -4.79
CA ASN A 45 -3.71 -11.86 -4.85
C ASN A 45 -4.33 -12.25 -3.51
N VAL A 46 -3.93 -11.64 -2.39
CA VAL A 46 -4.56 -11.93 -1.09
C VAL A 46 -6.06 -11.62 -1.15
N ALA A 47 -6.87 -12.64 -0.86
CA ALA A 47 -8.32 -12.53 -0.80
C ALA A 47 -8.78 -11.66 0.38
N ALA A 48 -9.95 -11.04 0.25
CA ALA A 48 -10.54 -10.27 1.35
C ALA A 48 -10.73 -11.16 2.58
N GLY A 49 -10.34 -10.65 3.76
CA GLY A 49 -10.41 -11.38 5.04
C GLY A 49 -9.22 -12.31 5.33
N ALA A 50 -8.32 -12.54 4.37
CA ALA A 50 -7.07 -13.25 4.61
C ALA A 50 -5.96 -12.32 5.14
N GLU A 51 -4.90 -12.91 5.66
CA GLU A 51 -3.71 -12.20 6.14
C GLU A 51 -3.00 -11.49 4.98
N LEU A 52 -3.01 -10.15 4.98
CA LEU A 52 -2.49 -9.34 3.87
C LEU A 52 -0.97 -9.48 3.67
N ALA A 53 -0.23 -9.66 4.77
CA ALA A 53 1.21 -9.85 4.78
C ALA A 53 1.67 -11.28 4.43
N HIS A 54 0.75 -12.18 4.05
CA HIS A 54 1.06 -13.57 3.79
C HIS A 54 2.18 -13.75 2.75
N GLY A 55 3.23 -14.50 3.14
CA GLY A 55 4.34 -14.85 2.25
C GLY A 55 5.31 -13.70 1.94
N GLN A 56 5.30 -12.64 2.75
CA GLN A 56 6.19 -11.48 2.64
C GLN A 56 7.44 -11.62 3.51
N SER A 57 8.49 -10.85 3.21
CA SER A 57 9.63 -10.72 4.13
C SER A 57 9.20 -10.09 5.45
N ALA A 58 9.90 -10.36 6.56
CA ALA A 58 9.52 -9.86 7.88
C ALA A 58 9.37 -8.32 7.93
N ARG A 59 10.30 -7.59 7.27
CA ARG A 59 10.21 -6.13 7.17
C ARG A 59 8.99 -5.66 6.37
N TRP A 60 8.70 -6.30 5.24
CA TRP A 60 7.52 -5.95 4.43
C TRP A 60 6.22 -6.33 5.13
N ALA A 61 6.17 -7.46 5.83
CA ALA A 61 5.03 -7.86 6.64
C ALA A 61 4.71 -6.78 7.70
N ALA A 62 5.71 -6.33 8.47
CA ALA A 62 5.52 -5.27 9.46
C ALA A 62 5.02 -3.95 8.83
N ILE A 63 5.55 -3.58 7.65
CA ILE A 63 5.09 -2.40 6.89
C ILE A 63 3.63 -2.58 6.45
N ILE A 64 3.31 -3.73 5.84
CA ILE A 64 1.97 -4.04 5.33
C ILE A 64 0.94 -4.01 6.46
N ASP A 65 1.22 -4.66 7.60
CA ASP A 65 0.30 -4.74 8.73
C ASP A 65 0.04 -3.36 9.36
N PHE A 66 1.11 -2.58 9.58
CA PHE A 66 0.97 -1.23 10.10
C PHE A 66 0.18 -0.33 9.15
N VAL A 67 0.50 -0.34 7.85
CA VAL A 67 -0.18 0.49 6.86
C VAL A 67 -1.63 0.07 6.68
N ALA A 68 -1.93 -1.23 6.69
CA ALA A 68 -3.28 -1.74 6.57
C ALA A 68 -4.16 -1.27 7.73
N THR A 69 -3.68 -1.44 8.97
CA THR A 69 -4.40 -0.99 10.17
C THR A 69 -4.52 0.53 10.30
N LEU A 70 -3.52 1.28 9.81
CA LEU A 70 -3.57 2.74 9.71
C LEU A 70 -4.61 3.22 8.68
N SER A 71 -4.92 2.40 7.67
CA SER A 71 -5.86 2.75 6.60
C SER A 71 -7.33 2.47 6.93
N LEU A 72 -7.61 1.76 8.03
CA LEU A 72 -8.98 1.46 8.47
C LEU A 72 -9.73 2.71 8.95
N THR A 73 -11.06 2.64 8.96
CA THR A 73 -11.95 3.64 9.57
C THR A 73 -12.88 2.95 10.58
N PRO A 74 -12.69 3.13 11.91
CA PRO A 74 -11.64 3.94 12.55
C PRO A 74 -10.23 3.35 12.40
N VAL A 75 -9.21 4.18 12.59
CA VAL A 75 -7.80 3.76 12.59
C VAL A 75 -7.57 2.73 13.70
N ALA A 76 -6.86 1.64 13.39
CA ALA A 76 -6.60 0.55 14.33
C ALA A 76 -5.10 0.28 14.55
N SER A 77 -4.21 1.12 14.04
CA SER A 77 -2.76 0.95 14.22
C SER A 77 -2.35 1.12 15.68
N SER A 78 -1.36 0.35 16.11
CA SER A 78 -0.95 0.24 17.52
C SER A 78 0.52 0.59 17.76
N GLN A 79 0.86 0.91 19.01
CA GLN A 79 2.24 1.11 19.44
C GLN A 79 3.10 -0.15 19.25
N THR A 80 2.51 -1.34 19.42
CA THR A 80 3.19 -2.62 19.19
C THR A 80 3.68 -2.75 17.75
N GLN A 81 2.86 -2.34 16.77
CA GLN A 81 3.27 -2.35 15.37
C GLN A 81 4.36 -1.32 15.07
N LEU A 82 4.30 -0.13 15.70
CA LEU A 82 5.39 0.87 15.60
C LEU A 82 6.71 0.32 16.17
N GLN A 83 6.64 -0.45 17.25
CA GLN A 83 7.81 -1.09 17.83
C GLN A 83 8.39 -2.17 16.92
N ALA A 84 7.55 -3.03 16.34
CA ALA A 84 7.98 -4.04 15.36
C ALA A 84 8.67 -3.41 14.13
N LEU A 85 8.18 -2.26 13.64
CA LEU A 85 8.84 -1.52 12.57
C LEU A 85 10.26 -1.06 12.95
N ARG A 86 10.46 -0.59 14.20
CA ARG A 86 11.79 -0.21 14.71
C ARG A 86 12.73 -1.41 14.81
N GLU A 87 12.22 -2.56 15.25
CA GLU A 87 12.98 -3.81 15.31
C GLU A 87 13.45 -4.27 13.92
N HIS A 88 12.69 -3.94 12.87
CA HIS A 88 13.09 -4.13 11.47
C HIS A 88 13.90 -2.98 10.87
N GLY A 89 14.41 -2.07 11.71
CA GLY A 89 15.38 -1.04 11.34
C GLY A 89 14.77 0.21 10.71
N LEU A 90 13.47 0.47 10.90
CA LEU A 90 12.90 1.79 10.55
C LEU A 90 13.27 2.80 11.63
N ASP A 91 14.12 3.77 11.27
CA ASP A 91 14.41 4.93 12.10
C ASP A 91 13.21 5.91 12.16
N THR A 92 13.32 6.94 13.00
CA THR A 92 12.26 7.94 13.20
C THR A 92 11.82 8.62 11.91
N LEU A 93 12.74 8.97 11.01
CA LEU A 93 12.39 9.65 9.76
C LEU A 93 11.76 8.67 8.77
N GLN A 94 12.19 7.41 8.76
CA GLN A 94 11.55 6.36 7.95
C GLN A 94 10.13 6.04 8.43
N LEU A 95 9.89 6.04 9.74
CA LEU A 95 8.54 5.90 10.30
C LEU A 95 7.66 7.08 9.91
N LEU A 96 8.18 8.30 10.00
CA LEU A 96 7.47 9.51 9.55
C LEU A 96 7.11 9.42 8.07
N ASP A 97 8.09 9.08 7.21
CA ASP A 97 7.89 8.89 5.77
C ASP A 97 6.80 7.85 5.47
N LEU A 98 6.78 6.73 6.20
CA LEU A 98 5.79 5.67 6.04
C LEU A 98 4.38 6.15 6.39
N ILE A 99 4.24 6.81 7.54
CA ILE A 99 2.95 7.36 8.01
C ILE A 99 2.44 8.42 7.03
N GLN A 100 3.31 9.34 6.60
CA GLN A 100 2.94 10.38 5.64
C GLN A 100 2.56 9.81 4.27
N SER A 101 3.30 8.81 3.79
CA SER A 101 2.96 8.12 2.54
C SER A 101 1.58 7.45 2.66
N ALA A 102 1.32 6.74 3.76
CA ALA A 102 0.04 6.08 3.98
C ALA A 102 -1.12 7.09 4.07
N ALA A 103 -0.97 8.16 4.84
CA ALA A 103 -1.96 9.21 5.00
C ALA A 103 -2.26 9.94 3.68
N PHE A 104 -1.21 10.26 2.90
CA PHE A 104 -1.36 10.90 1.60
C PHE A 104 -2.19 10.03 0.64
N PHE A 105 -1.88 8.73 0.55
CA PHE A 105 -2.65 7.85 -0.32
C PHE A 105 -4.06 7.56 0.20
N ALA A 106 -4.28 7.59 1.52
CA ALA A 106 -5.62 7.47 2.07
C ALA A 106 -6.49 8.70 1.73
N TRP A 107 -5.89 9.90 1.68
CA TRP A 107 -6.55 11.10 1.15
C TRP A 107 -6.76 11.00 -0.37
N ALA A 108 -5.73 10.62 -1.12
CA ALA A 108 -5.80 10.53 -2.58
C ALA A 108 -6.85 9.50 -3.03
N ASN A 109 -6.95 8.34 -2.36
CA ASN A 109 -7.99 7.36 -2.68
C ASN A 109 -9.39 7.92 -2.44
N ARG A 110 -9.62 8.67 -1.36
CA ARG A 110 -10.93 9.31 -1.12
C ARG A 110 -11.29 10.27 -2.24
N LEU A 111 -10.33 11.04 -2.75
CA LEU A 111 -10.56 11.88 -3.94
C LEU A 111 -10.86 11.00 -5.16
N MET A 112 -9.98 10.07 -5.51
CA MET A 112 -10.10 9.27 -6.74
C MET A 112 -11.39 8.45 -6.80
N LEU A 113 -11.83 7.86 -5.69
CA LEU A 113 -13.06 7.07 -5.62
C LEU A 113 -14.33 7.92 -5.81
N THR A 114 -14.25 9.24 -5.63
CA THR A 114 -15.40 10.15 -5.82
C THR A 114 -15.52 10.68 -7.25
N LEU A 115 -14.49 10.50 -8.09
CA LEU A 115 -14.46 11.02 -9.46
C LEU A 115 -15.16 10.10 -10.48
N GLY A 116 -15.57 8.89 -10.08
CA GLY A 116 -16.18 7.90 -10.95
C GLY A 116 -15.17 7.00 -11.67
N GLU A 117 -15.66 6.18 -12.59
CA GLU A 117 -14.83 5.23 -13.35
C GLU A 117 -14.04 5.94 -14.47
N PRO A 118 -12.82 5.46 -14.80
CA PRO A 118 -12.09 5.97 -15.94
C PRO A 118 -12.90 5.80 -17.24
N PHE A 119 -13.14 6.89 -17.95
CA PHE A 119 -13.71 6.84 -19.29
C PHE A 119 -12.62 6.47 -20.30
N LEU A 120 -12.80 5.36 -21.01
CA LEU A 120 -12.01 5.03 -22.19
C LEU A 120 -12.73 5.63 -23.41
N PRO A 121 -12.17 6.66 -24.08
CA PRO A 121 -12.77 7.18 -25.30
C PRO A 121 -12.82 6.08 -26.36
N GLU A 122 -13.90 6.04 -27.14
CA GLU A 122 -14.02 5.11 -28.28
C GLU A 122 -12.81 5.28 -29.21
N GLN A 123 -12.21 4.17 -29.64
CA GLN A 123 -11.21 4.24 -30.69
C GLN A 123 -11.87 4.82 -31.93
N PRO A 124 -11.31 5.89 -32.54
CA PRO A 124 -11.85 6.40 -33.78
C PRO A 124 -11.86 5.26 -34.80
N GLN A 125 -13.04 4.92 -35.29
CA GLN A 125 -13.20 3.99 -36.41
C GLN A 125 -12.49 4.61 -37.62
N GLY A 126 -11.33 4.06 -37.97
CA GLY A 126 -10.52 4.44 -39.12
C GLY A 126 -9.92 3.20 -39.75
#